data_AF-A0A5C6AIU4-F1
#
_entry.id   AF-A0A5C6AIU4-F1
#
_cell.length_a   1.000
_cell.length_b   1.000
_cell.length_c   1.000
_cell.angle_alpha   90.00
_cell.angle_beta   90.00
_cell.angle_gamma   90.00
#
_symmetry.space_group_name_H-M   'P 1'
#
loop_
_entity.id
_entity.type
_entity.pdbx_description
1 polymer ?
#
loop_
_entity_poly.entity_id
_entity_poly.type
_entity_poly.pdbx_seq_one_letter_code
_entity_poly.pdbx_strand_id
1 'polypeptide(L)'
;MSVADDFVMNSHFMPTPGGASLPTTASTPSTDRNSGAPRRPVRHHRVAEVRQQQGVSVRSAARRMGVSMELVRREERPDTDLTLSQLARWQKALEVPLIDLLVDNDAPLSEPVLKRAKWLRLMKTVKALEELKATPAATRMAQMLEQQVLEVMPELQDVGAWHSVGQRRTQDELGRIAEDIVPTSFARDGLH
;
A
#
# COMPACT_ATOMS: atom_id res chain seq x y z
N MET A 1 -14.27 -12.34 74.25
CA MET A 1 -13.47 -13.09 73.24
C MET A 1 -12.32 -12.20 72.85
N SER A 2 -11.27 -12.13 73.68
CA SER A 2 -10.05 -12.96 73.73
C SER A 2 -9.06 -12.65 72.60
N VAL A 3 -8.12 -11.72 72.86
CA VAL A 3 -6.64 -11.88 73.09
C VAL A 3 -5.86 -12.39 71.86
N ALA A 4 -5.01 -11.55 71.26
CA ALA A 4 -3.54 -11.49 71.48
C ALA A 4 -2.80 -12.33 70.41
N ASP A 5 -1.55 -12.11 70.01
CA ASP A 5 -0.44 -11.28 70.48
C ASP A 5 0.58 -11.19 69.33
N ASP A 6 1.46 -10.20 69.39
CA ASP A 6 2.71 -10.10 68.63
C ASP A 6 3.67 -11.26 68.97
N PHE A 7 4.44 -11.78 68.01
CA PHE A 7 5.77 -12.35 68.31
C PHE A 7 6.72 -12.45 67.10
N VAL A 8 7.69 -11.53 67.08
CA VAL A 8 9.14 -11.61 66.82
C VAL A 8 9.77 -12.85 66.14
N MET A 9 10.67 -12.53 65.19
CA MET A 9 11.91 -13.20 64.75
C MET A 9 12.33 -14.51 65.46
N ASN A 10 12.77 -15.52 64.70
CA ASN A 10 14.20 -15.74 64.37
C ASN A 10 14.48 -17.20 63.93
N SER A 11 15.44 -17.31 63.02
CA SER A 11 16.45 -18.37 62.91
C SER A 11 16.10 -19.85 62.67
N HIS A 12 16.74 -20.35 61.59
CA HIS A 12 17.47 -21.62 61.53
C HIS A 12 16.66 -22.92 61.37
N PHE A 13 16.60 -23.39 60.12
CA PHE A 13 16.72 -24.82 59.84
C PHE A 13 17.51 -25.04 58.54
N MET A 14 18.68 -25.65 58.69
CA MET A 14 19.45 -26.38 57.68
C MET A 14 19.61 -27.81 58.22
N PRO A 15 20.11 -28.80 57.46
CA PRO A 15 19.77 -29.22 56.10
C PRO A 15 19.54 -30.76 56.05
N THR A 16 19.00 -31.32 54.97
CA THR A 16 19.35 -32.71 54.58
C THR A 16 19.37 -32.89 53.06
N PRO A 17 20.37 -33.59 52.51
CA PRO A 17 20.49 -33.90 51.08
C PRO A 17 19.89 -35.27 50.76
N GLY A 18 19.33 -35.45 49.55
CA GLY A 18 18.86 -36.76 49.10
C GLY A 18 18.09 -36.66 47.80
N GLY A 19 18.77 -36.95 46.69
CA GLY A 19 18.34 -36.63 45.34
C GLY A 19 17.09 -37.34 44.82
N ALA A 20 16.47 -36.69 43.84
CA ALA A 20 15.73 -37.35 42.77
C ALA A 20 15.79 -36.45 41.53
N SER A 21 16.27 -37.05 40.45
CA SER A 21 16.56 -36.48 39.15
C SER A 21 15.31 -35.91 38.46
N LEU A 22 15.41 -34.68 37.96
CA LEU A 22 14.50 -34.14 36.96
C LEU A 22 15.29 -33.84 35.68
N PRO A 23 14.88 -34.31 34.49
CA PRO A 23 15.49 -33.88 33.24
C PRO A 23 15.14 -32.40 33.03
N THR A 24 16.16 -31.55 33.15
CA THR A 24 16.13 -30.18 32.63
C THR A 24 15.87 -30.26 31.13
N THR A 25 14.72 -29.74 30.71
CA THR A 25 14.48 -29.32 29.33
C THR A 25 15.46 -28.22 29.01
N ALA A 26 16.66 -28.62 28.56
CA ALA A 26 17.61 -27.72 27.93
C ALA A 26 16.85 -27.02 26.82
N SER A 27 16.67 -25.71 26.99
CA SER A 27 16.15 -24.82 25.97
C SER A 27 17.05 -24.95 24.75
N THR A 28 16.55 -25.61 23.72
CA THR A 28 17.15 -25.61 22.40
C THR A 28 17.24 -24.15 21.96
N PRO A 29 18.44 -23.57 21.76
CA PRO A 29 18.52 -22.36 20.97
C PRO A 29 18.09 -22.77 19.56
N SER A 30 16.89 -22.35 19.17
CA SER A 30 16.41 -22.34 17.80
C SER A 30 17.40 -21.54 16.98
N THR A 31 18.42 -22.24 16.50
CA THR A 31 19.35 -21.75 15.50
C THR A 31 18.51 -21.66 14.24
N ASP A 32 18.01 -20.46 13.96
CA ASP A 32 17.47 -20.08 12.66
C ASP A 32 18.60 -20.20 11.63
N ARG A 33 18.87 -21.44 11.22
CA ARG A 33 19.64 -21.75 10.03
C ARG A 33 18.65 -21.67 8.88
N ASN A 34 18.26 -20.46 8.50
CA ASN A 34 17.48 -20.28 7.29
C ASN A 34 18.29 -19.50 6.24
N SER A 35 18.95 -20.31 5.40
CA SER A 35 18.98 -20.13 3.95
C SER A 35 19.77 -18.95 3.38
N GLY A 36 21.04 -19.23 3.06
CA GLY A 36 21.82 -18.51 2.05
C GLY A 36 21.30 -18.73 0.63
N ALA A 37 20.00 -18.48 0.40
CA ALA A 37 19.48 -18.32 -0.94
C ALA A 37 20.04 -16.99 -1.50
N PRO A 38 20.58 -16.94 -2.73
CA PRO A 38 21.06 -15.69 -3.30
C PRO A 38 19.90 -14.69 -3.35
N ARG A 39 20.00 -13.58 -2.60
CA ARG A 39 19.03 -12.48 -2.64
C ARG A 39 18.94 -12.02 -4.09
N ARG A 40 17.82 -12.31 -4.75
CA ARG A 40 17.52 -11.82 -6.09
C ARG A 40 17.63 -10.29 -6.03
N PRO A 41 18.34 -9.64 -6.97
CA PRO A 41 18.50 -8.19 -6.95
C PRO A 41 17.12 -7.53 -6.92
N VAL A 42 16.89 -6.70 -5.91
CA VAL A 42 15.63 -5.99 -5.72
C VAL A 42 15.51 -4.96 -6.83
N ARG A 43 14.44 -5.06 -7.62
CA ARG A 43 14.14 -4.05 -8.63
C ARG A 43 13.43 -2.89 -7.94
N HIS A 44 14.02 -1.70 -7.99
CA HIS A 44 13.48 -0.51 -7.35
C HIS A 44 12.56 0.28 -8.29
N HIS A 45 12.85 0.26 -9.58
CA HIS A 45 12.14 1.05 -10.58
C HIS A 45 12.12 0.37 -11.95
N ARG A 46 11.24 0.85 -12.84
CA ARG A 46 11.06 0.36 -14.23
C ARG A 46 11.29 1.43 -15.30
N VAL A 47 12.06 2.48 -14.95
CA VAL A 47 12.41 3.62 -15.82
C VAL A 47 12.85 3.21 -17.24
N ALA A 48 13.70 2.18 -17.37
CA ALA A 48 14.15 1.71 -18.69
C ALA A 48 13.02 1.16 -19.56
N GLU A 49 12.08 0.43 -18.95
CA GLU A 49 10.92 -0.15 -19.61
C GLU A 49 9.97 0.97 -20.07
N VAL A 50 9.69 1.93 -19.19
CA VAL A 50 8.84 3.10 -19.51
C VAL A 50 9.46 3.96 -20.60
N ARG A 51 10.77 4.22 -20.55
CA ARG A 51 11.46 4.96 -21.61
C ARG A 51 11.29 4.28 -22.98
N GLN A 52 11.41 2.96 -23.03
CA GLN A 52 11.25 2.18 -24.26
C GLN A 52 9.80 2.24 -24.76
N GLN A 53 8.81 2.13 -23.87
CA GLN A 53 7.40 2.26 -24.21
C GLN A 53 7.05 3.64 -24.79
N GLN A 54 7.67 4.70 -24.25
CA GLN A 54 7.52 6.07 -24.75
C GLN A 54 8.33 6.35 -26.04
N GLY A 55 9.06 5.36 -26.57
CA GLY A 55 9.87 5.51 -27.78
C GLY A 55 11.06 6.48 -27.64
N VAL A 56 11.46 6.83 -26.42
CA VAL A 56 12.52 7.81 -26.16
C VAL A 56 13.88 7.11 -26.18
N SER A 57 14.81 7.55 -27.03
CA SER A 57 16.18 7.01 -27.03
C SER A 57 16.97 7.47 -25.80
N VAL A 58 18.01 6.73 -25.39
CA VAL A 58 18.94 7.12 -24.30
C VAL A 58 19.55 8.50 -24.56
N ARG A 59 19.87 8.81 -25.82
CA ARG A 59 20.42 10.11 -26.24
C ARG A 59 19.39 11.23 -26.07
N SER A 60 18.13 10.96 -26.43
CA SER A 60 17.03 11.91 -26.25
C SER A 60 16.75 12.16 -24.78
N ALA A 61 16.75 11.12 -23.94
CA ALA A 61 16.59 11.22 -22.50
C ALA A 61 17.73 12.05 -21.86
N ALA A 62 18.98 11.78 -22.25
CA ALA A 62 20.16 12.53 -21.80
C ALA A 62 20.04 14.03 -22.14
N ARG A 63 19.60 14.37 -23.36
CA ARG A 63 19.38 15.75 -23.79
C ARG A 63 18.26 16.43 -22.99
N ARG A 64 17.10 15.77 -22.82
CA ARG A 64 15.95 16.32 -22.08
C ARG A 64 16.27 16.55 -20.59
N MET A 65 17.09 15.67 -20.01
CA MET A 65 17.50 15.79 -18.61
C MET A 65 18.74 16.67 -18.38
N GLY A 66 19.46 17.05 -19.44
CA GLY A 66 20.71 17.81 -19.35
C GLY A 66 21.86 17.03 -18.71
N VAL A 67 21.92 15.71 -18.89
CA VAL A 67 22.93 14.84 -18.26
C VAL A 67 23.68 13.98 -19.28
N SER A 68 24.76 13.33 -18.86
CA SER A 68 25.54 12.44 -19.73
C SER A 68 24.79 11.15 -20.05
N MET A 69 25.00 10.59 -21.25
CA MET A 69 24.42 9.29 -21.63
C MET A 69 24.88 8.15 -20.71
N GLU A 70 26.07 8.26 -20.12
CA GLU A 70 26.56 7.29 -19.14
C GLU A 70 25.76 7.34 -17.85
N LEU A 71 25.41 8.53 -17.37
CA LEU A 71 24.54 8.69 -16.22
C LEU A 71 23.17 8.07 -16.49
N VAL A 72 22.59 8.34 -17.67
CA VAL A 72 21.31 7.75 -18.07
C VAL A 72 21.37 6.22 -18.07
N ARG A 73 22.42 5.62 -18.65
CA ARG A 73 22.60 4.15 -18.65
C ARG A 73 22.81 3.57 -17.26
N ARG A 74 23.40 4.34 -16.34
CA ARG A 74 23.55 3.94 -14.94
C ARG A 74 22.21 4.00 -14.23
N GLU A 75 21.48 5.10 -14.36
CA GLU A 75 20.18 5.32 -13.74
C GLU A 75 19.08 4.41 -14.31
N GLU A 76 19.22 3.92 -15.55
CA GLU A 76 18.27 2.98 -16.16
C GLU A 76 18.30 1.57 -15.54
N ARG A 77 19.39 1.19 -14.84
CA ARG A 77 19.49 -0.17 -14.32
C ARG A 77 18.48 -0.35 -13.18
N PRO A 78 17.62 -1.38 -13.22
CA PRO A 78 16.48 -1.51 -12.30
C PRO A 78 16.89 -1.73 -10.83
N ASP A 79 18.14 -2.11 -10.59
CA ASP A 79 18.78 -2.30 -9.28
C ASP A 79 19.46 -1.02 -8.75
N THR A 80 19.49 0.05 -9.53
CA THR A 80 20.06 1.33 -9.10
C THR A 80 19.09 2.03 -8.16
N ASP A 81 19.60 2.48 -7.02
CA ASP A 81 18.82 3.33 -6.13
C ASP A 81 18.78 4.75 -6.69
N LEU A 82 17.58 5.20 -7.07
CA LEU A 82 17.36 6.55 -7.59
C LEU A 82 16.79 7.43 -6.49
N THR A 83 17.43 8.56 -6.24
CA THR A 83 16.86 9.59 -5.37
C THR A 83 15.54 10.12 -5.94
N LEU A 84 14.66 10.63 -5.08
CA LEU A 84 13.40 11.24 -5.51
C LEU A 84 13.61 12.39 -6.51
N SER A 85 14.70 13.16 -6.35
CA SER A 85 15.05 14.23 -7.29
C SER A 85 15.42 13.69 -8.68
N GLN A 86 16.10 12.53 -8.74
CA GLN A 86 16.40 11.86 -10.01
C GLN A 86 15.14 11.29 -10.65
N LEU A 87 14.28 10.62 -9.87
CA LEU A 87 12.99 10.12 -10.38
C LEU A 87 12.09 11.25 -10.89
N ALA A 88 12.02 12.39 -10.20
CA ALA A 88 11.29 13.56 -10.66
C ALA A 88 11.88 14.16 -11.96
N ARG A 89 13.19 14.05 -12.16
CA ARG A 89 13.84 14.43 -13.43
C ARG A 89 13.41 13.50 -14.57
N TRP A 90 13.38 12.19 -14.31
CA TRP A 90 12.89 11.20 -15.25
C TRP A 90 11.41 11.39 -15.59
N GLN A 91 10.59 11.69 -14.58
CA GLN A 91 9.16 12.03 -14.73
C GLN A 91 8.98 13.16 -15.75
N LYS A 92 9.72 14.27 -15.59
CA LYS A 92 9.66 15.42 -16.51
C LYS A 92 10.19 15.09 -17.90
N ALA A 93 11.25 14.31 -18.01
CA ALA A 93 11.87 13.99 -19.30
C ALA A 93 11.06 13.00 -20.14
N LEU A 94 10.32 12.10 -19.48
CA LEU A 94 9.45 11.11 -20.12
C LEU A 94 7.99 11.54 -20.18
N GLU A 95 7.62 12.63 -19.49
CA GLU A 95 6.26 13.17 -19.42
C GLU A 95 5.23 12.15 -18.90
N VAL A 96 5.66 11.29 -17.97
CA VAL A 96 4.83 10.24 -17.35
C VAL A 96 4.58 10.54 -15.88
N PRO A 97 3.48 10.05 -15.27
CA PRO A 97 3.30 10.01 -13.82
C PRO A 97 4.47 9.34 -13.09
N LEU A 98 4.82 9.85 -11.91
CA LEU A 98 5.91 9.31 -11.08
C LEU A 98 5.67 7.84 -10.71
N ILE A 99 4.41 7.47 -10.46
CA ILE A 99 4.00 6.10 -10.11
C ILE A 99 4.36 5.09 -11.20
N ASP A 100 4.29 5.49 -12.46
CA ASP A 100 4.57 4.60 -13.59
C ASP A 100 6.06 4.25 -13.71
N LEU A 101 6.94 5.02 -13.08
CA LEU A 101 8.38 4.75 -13.04
C LEU A 101 8.77 3.74 -11.96
N LEU A 102 7.89 3.50 -10.98
CA LEU A 102 8.13 2.57 -9.88
C LEU A 102 7.71 1.15 -10.29
N VAL A 103 8.33 0.15 -9.67
CA VAL A 103 7.84 -1.23 -9.80
C VAL A 103 6.58 -1.35 -8.96
N ASP A 104 5.47 -1.71 -9.61
CA ASP A 104 4.26 -2.10 -8.90
C ASP A 104 4.62 -3.31 -8.02
N ASN A 105 4.57 -3.11 -6.71
CA ASN A 105 4.77 -4.22 -5.80
C ASN A 105 3.46 -5.00 -5.78
N ASP A 106 3.39 -6.11 -6.52
CA ASP A 106 2.28 -7.07 -6.47
C ASP A 106 2.13 -7.71 -5.08
N ALA A 107 3.00 -7.35 -4.11
CA ALA A 107 2.77 -7.65 -2.72
C ALA A 107 1.40 -7.11 -2.29
N PRO A 108 0.58 -7.90 -1.59
CA PRO A 108 -0.63 -7.37 -0.99
C PRO A 108 -0.23 -6.17 -0.13
N LEU A 109 -1.01 -5.08 -0.24
CA LEU A 109 -0.89 -3.91 0.63
C LEU A 109 -0.58 -4.38 2.05
N SER A 110 0.31 -3.69 2.76
CA SER A 110 0.67 -4.08 4.12
C SER A 110 -0.60 -4.29 4.97
N GLU A 111 -0.55 -5.24 5.92
CA GLU A 111 -1.73 -5.59 6.73
C GLU A 111 -2.46 -4.37 7.34
N PRO A 112 -1.76 -3.31 7.81
CA PRO A 112 -2.41 -2.08 8.27
C PRO A 112 -3.14 -1.32 7.15
N VAL A 113 -2.56 -1.24 5.95
CA VAL A 113 -3.16 -0.55 4.80
C VAL A 113 -4.36 -1.33 4.25
N LEU A 114 -4.30 -2.66 4.21
CA LEU A 114 -5.47 -3.50 3.87
C LEU A 114 -6.60 -3.34 4.87
N LYS A 115 -6.29 -3.35 6.18
CA LYS A 115 -7.29 -3.10 7.24
C LYS A 115 -7.94 -1.74 7.01
N ARG A 116 -7.15 -0.68 6.86
CA ARG A 116 -7.66 0.68 6.57
C ARG A 116 -8.53 0.71 5.31
N ALA A 117 -8.10 0.09 4.22
CA ALA A 117 -8.87 0.05 2.97
C ALA A 117 -10.19 -0.73 3.08
N LYS A 118 -10.26 -1.76 3.95
CA LYS A 118 -11.52 -2.48 4.24
C LYS A 118 -12.48 -1.60 5.05
N TRP A 119 -11.99 -0.97 6.13
CA TRP A 119 -12.79 -0.08 6.97
C TRP A 119 -13.29 1.16 6.21
N LEU A 120 -12.42 1.76 5.40
CA LEU A 120 -12.78 2.88 4.52
C LEU A 120 -13.92 2.50 3.56
N ARG A 121 -13.86 1.32 2.93
CA ARG A 121 -14.94 0.84 2.06
C ARG A 121 -16.25 0.66 2.82
N LEU A 122 -16.18 0.15 4.05
CA LEU A 122 -17.35 -0.04 4.89
C LEU A 122 -17.98 1.30 5.29
N MET A 123 -17.18 2.29 5.70
CA MET A 123 -17.66 3.65 5.99
C MET A 123 -18.37 4.28 4.79
N LYS A 124 -17.77 4.20 3.60
CA LYS A 124 -18.40 4.71 2.37
C LYS A 124 -19.74 4.04 2.07
N THR A 125 -19.88 2.75 2.36
CA THR A 125 -21.16 2.02 2.22
C THR A 125 -22.18 2.50 3.25
N VAL A 126 -21.76 2.71 4.50
CA VAL A 126 -22.63 3.27 5.55
C VAL A 126 -23.15 4.65 5.13
N LYS A 127 -22.27 5.53 4.67
CA LYS A 127 -22.64 6.86 4.18
C LYS A 127 -23.60 6.81 2.98
N ALA A 128 -23.39 5.86 2.06
CA ALA A 128 -24.34 5.64 0.96
C ALA A 128 -25.72 5.18 1.45
N LEU A 129 -25.80 4.34 2.50
CA LEU A 129 -27.06 3.93 3.11
C LEU A 129 -27.80 5.09 3.78
N GLU A 130 -27.06 6.04 4.38
CA GLU A 130 -27.65 7.27 4.92
C GLU A 130 -28.23 8.16 3.81
N GLU A 131 -27.52 8.29 2.69
CA GLU A 131 -27.95 9.09 1.53
C GLU A 131 -29.18 8.53 0.81
N LEU A 132 -29.36 7.21 0.80
CA LEU A 132 -30.48 6.53 0.15
C LEU A 132 -31.85 6.86 0.76
N LYS A 133 -31.92 7.62 1.86
CA LYS A 133 -33.17 8.05 2.54
C LYS A 133 -34.14 6.87 2.73
N ALA A 134 -33.60 5.75 3.20
CA ALA A 134 -34.35 4.53 3.46
C ALA A 134 -35.34 4.69 4.63
N THR A 135 -35.99 3.60 5.02
CA THR A 135 -36.93 3.61 6.15
C THR A 135 -36.26 4.11 7.44
N PRO A 136 -37.02 4.71 8.39
CA PRO A 136 -36.45 5.20 9.64
C PRO A 136 -35.68 4.14 10.45
N ALA A 137 -36.06 2.86 10.31
CA ALA A 137 -35.34 1.75 10.92
C ALA A 137 -33.98 1.51 10.26
N ALA A 138 -33.89 1.59 8.93
CA ALA A 138 -32.65 1.45 8.18
C ALA A 138 -31.69 2.63 8.44
N THR A 139 -32.20 3.85 8.53
CA THR A 139 -31.37 5.02 8.90
C THR A 139 -30.74 4.88 10.28
N ARG A 140 -31.53 4.46 11.28
CA ARG A 140 -30.98 4.20 12.64
C ARG A 140 -29.92 3.11 12.63
N MET A 141 -30.09 2.07 11.81
CA MET A 141 -29.10 1.01 11.67
C MET A 141 -27.81 1.51 11.01
N ALA A 142 -27.90 2.34 9.98
CA ALA A 142 -26.74 2.96 9.33
C ALA A 142 -25.96 3.87 10.31
N GLN A 143 -26.66 4.70 11.10
CA GLN A 143 -26.04 5.55 12.12
C GLN A 143 -25.32 4.74 13.20
N MET A 144 -25.91 3.63 13.65
CA MET A 144 -25.26 2.74 14.61
C MET A 144 -24.02 2.07 14.02
N LEU A 145 -24.08 1.64 12.75
CA LEU A 145 -22.93 1.10 12.03
C LEU A 145 -21.83 2.15 11.85
N GLU A 146 -22.18 3.42 11.60
CA GLU A 146 -21.21 4.51 11.53
C GLU A 146 -20.45 4.65 12.86
N GLN A 147 -21.18 4.69 13.98
CA GLN A 147 -20.57 4.79 15.31
C GLN A 147 -19.61 3.63 15.58
N GLN A 148 -20.02 2.39 15.26
CA GLN A 148 -19.16 1.21 15.43
C GLN A 148 -17.88 1.27 14.57
N VAL A 149 -17.95 1.85 13.36
CA VAL A 149 -16.76 2.03 12.53
C VAL A 149 -15.82 3.08 13.10
N LEU A 150 -16.36 4.20 13.58
CA LEU A 150 -15.57 5.29 14.17
C LEU A 150 -14.92 4.87 15.50
N GLU A 151 -15.56 3.99 16.28
CA GLU A 151 -14.95 3.40 17.46
C GLU A 151 -13.71 2.56 17.13
N VAL A 152 -13.74 1.83 16.01
CA VAL A 152 -12.60 1.01 15.56
C VAL A 152 -11.55 1.86 14.85
N MET A 153 -11.96 2.91 14.13
CA MET A 153 -11.10 3.71 13.26
C MET A 153 -11.59 5.17 13.16
N PRO A 154 -11.21 6.05 14.11
CA PRO A 154 -11.74 7.40 14.20
C PRO A 154 -11.31 8.31 13.04
N GLU A 155 -10.19 7.99 12.37
CA GLU A 155 -9.74 8.76 11.21
C GLU A 155 -10.69 8.72 9.99
N LEU A 156 -11.76 7.91 10.04
CA LEU A 156 -12.76 7.79 8.98
C LEU A 156 -13.93 8.79 9.11
N GLN A 157 -13.92 9.68 10.10
CA GLN A 157 -14.98 10.67 10.35
C GLN A 157 -15.32 11.56 9.13
N ASP A 158 -14.31 11.93 8.34
CA ASP A 158 -14.47 12.88 7.23
C ASP A 158 -14.71 12.18 5.89
N VAL A 159 -14.98 10.87 5.92
CA VAL A 159 -15.20 10.07 4.71
C VAL A 159 -16.64 10.22 4.25
N GLY A 160 -16.83 10.79 3.05
CA GLY A 160 -18.14 10.82 2.38
C GLY A 160 -18.54 9.50 1.74
N ALA A 161 -19.79 9.40 1.28
CA ALA A 161 -20.30 8.23 0.57
C ALA A 161 -19.50 7.92 -0.71
N TRP A 162 -19.67 6.69 -1.21
CA TRP A 162 -19.26 6.40 -2.59
C TRP A 162 -19.87 7.45 -3.51
N HIS A 163 -19.03 8.09 -4.31
CA HIS A 163 -19.51 8.87 -5.43
C HIS A 163 -20.33 7.87 -6.25
N SER A 164 -21.60 8.15 -6.47
CA SER A 164 -22.48 7.33 -7.29
C SER A 164 -21.94 7.41 -8.73
N VAL A 165 -20.98 6.54 -9.05
CA VAL A 165 -20.42 6.42 -10.40
C VAL A 165 -21.50 5.78 -11.27
N GLY A 166 -22.42 6.61 -11.77
CA GLY A 166 -23.54 6.20 -12.60
C GLY A 166 -24.75 7.14 -12.59
N GLN A 167 -24.57 8.46 -12.76
CA GLN A 167 -25.53 9.49 -13.25
C GLN A 167 -24.92 10.87 -12.87
N ARG A 168 -24.65 11.86 -13.73
CA ARG A 168 -24.94 12.10 -15.14
C ARG A 168 -23.75 12.85 -15.72
N ARG A 169 -23.23 12.42 -16.88
CA ARG A 169 -22.80 13.41 -17.86
C ARG A 169 -23.99 14.34 -18.05
N THR A 170 -23.87 15.61 -17.69
CA THR A 170 -24.80 16.61 -18.19
C THR A 170 -24.77 16.48 -19.71
N GLN A 171 -25.95 16.41 -20.32
CA GLN A 171 -26.19 16.11 -21.73
C GLN A 171 -25.63 17.16 -22.70
N ASP A 172 -24.69 17.99 -22.26
CA ASP A 172 -24.13 19.13 -22.98
C ASP A 172 -22.60 19.09 -23.11
N GLU A 173 -21.94 18.05 -22.58
CA GLU A 173 -20.53 17.81 -22.87
C GLU A 173 -20.41 16.90 -24.09
N LEU A 174 -20.28 17.51 -25.26
CA LEU A 174 -19.74 16.86 -26.46
C LEU A 174 -18.42 16.19 -26.05
N GLY A 175 -18.41 14.85 -26.01
CA GLY A 175 -17.24 14.10 -25.58
C GLY A 175 -16.06 14.39 -26.51
N ARG A 176 -14.84 14.33 -25.97
CA ARG A 176 -13.53 14.45 -26.67
C ARG A 176 -13.37 13.57 -27.93
N ILE A 177 -14.29 12.63 -28.18
CA ILE A 177 -14.37 11.86 -29.43
C ILE A 177 -14.82 12.74 -30.61
N ALA A 178 -15.49 13.87 -30.35
CA ALA A 178 -15.85 14.86 -31.38
C ALA A 178 -14.71 15.83 -31.73
N GLU A 179 -13.69 15.95 -30.87
CA GLU A 179 -12.56 16.86 -31.09
C GLU A 179 -11.47 16.25 -31.98
N ASP A 180 -11.30 14.92 -31.95
CA ASP A 180 -10.44 14.19 -32.88
C ASP A 180 -11.26 13.52 -33.98
N ILE A 181 -11.57 14.29 -35.04
CA ILE A 181 -11.99 13.70 -36.31
C ILE A 181 -10.78 12.96 -36.88
N VAL A 182 -10.72 11.64 -36.66
CA VAL A 182 -9.82 10.78 -37.42
C VAL A 182 -10.23 10.87 -38.90
N PRO A 183 -9.37 11.35 -39.81
CA PRO A 183 -9.69 11.41 -41.22
C PRO A 183 -9.96 10.00 -41.75
N THR A 184 -11.16 9.75 -42.28
CA THR A 184 -11.58 8.48 -42.89
C THR A 184 -10.86 8.17 -44.22
N SER A 185 -9.85 8.95 -44.61
CA SER A 185 -9.10 8.75 -45.86
C SER A 185 -8.11 7.58 -45.82
N PHE A 186 -7.88 6.96 -44.67
CA PHE A 186 -6.96 5.79 -44.58
C PHE A 186 -7.64 4.43 -44.78
N ALA A 187 -8.96 4.38 -44.94
CA ALA A 187 -9.71 3.11 -45.01
C ALA A 187 -10.05 2.65 -46.45
N ARG A 188 -9.28 3.07 -47.48
CA ARG A 188 -9.57 2.68 -48.89
C ARG A 188 -8.42 2.12 -49.73
N ASP A 189 -7.23 1.92 -49.17
CA ASP A 189 -6.10 1.29 -49.89
C ASP A 189 -5.78 -0.10 -49.34
N GLY A 190 -6.69 -1.05 -49.53
CA GLY A 190 -6.48 -2.45 -49.11
C GLY A 190 -7.31 -3.50 -49.84
N LEU A 191 -7.99 -3.14 -50.92
CA LEU A 191 -8.69 -4.10 -51.78
C LEU A 191 -8.59 -3.64 -53.24
N HIS A 192 -7.45 -3.95 -53.86
CA HIS A 192 -7.35 -4.30 -55.28
C HIS A 192 -6.13 -5.20 -55.49
#